data_AF-N9VC69-F1
#
_entry.id   AF-N9VC69-F1
#
_cell.length_a   1.000
_cell.length_b   1.000
_cell.length_c   1.000
_cell.angle_alpha   90.00
_cell.angle_beta   90.00
_cell.angle_gamma   90.00
#
_symmetry.space_group_name_H-M   'P 1'
#
loop_
_entity.id
_entity.type
_entity.pdbx_description
1 polymer ?
#
loop_
_entity_poly.entity_id
_entity_poly.type
_entity_poly.pdbx_seq_one_letter_code
_entity_poly.pdbx_strand_id
1 'polypeptide(L)'
;MYPNQEIYEWLYALKLQLAISDDLRDELLLNYIEVAHKNIWTQYYELKLENNEIPDHNWAWDKTTKLAVLHLAATYFENPDIVLQADKVSDKRMIYRILGGRVSYAKS
;
A
#
# COMPACT_ATOMS: atom_id res chain seq x y z
N MET A 1 15.80 -0.04 -4.94
CA MET A 1 15.70 -1.00 -6.08
C MET A 1 14.87 -2.21 -5.64
N TYR A 2 13.68 -2.39 -6.21
CA TYR A 2 12.78 -3.51 -5.90
C TYR A 2 13.45 -4.87 -6.21
N PRO A 3 13.19 -5.93 -5.43
CA PRO A 3 13.28 -7.26 -6.00
C PRO A 3 12.16 -7.35 -7.04
N ASN A 4 12.52 -7.28 -8.34
CA ASN A 4 11.56 -7.21 -9.45
C ASN A 4 10.44 -8.26 -9.38
N GLN A 5 10.63 -9.38 -8.69
CA GLN A 5 9.61 -10.44 -8.55
C GLN A 5 8.48 -10.06 -7.58
N GLU A 6 8.75 -9.30 -6.53
CA GLU A 6 7.81 -9.12 -5.42
C GLU A 6 6.65 -8.17 -5.78
N ILE A 7 6.93 -7.08 -6.49
CA ILE A 7 5.87 -6.12 -6.88
C ILE A 7 4.86 -6.73 -7.87
N TYR A 8 5.31 -7.64 -8.75
CA TYR A 8 4.41 -8.36 -9.66
C TYR A 8 3.58 -9.43 -8.93
N GLU A 9 4.10 -10.05 -7.86
CA GLU A 9 3.29 -10.91 -7.00
C GLU A 9 2.20 -10.10 -6.27
N TRP A 10 2.50 -8.86 -5.89
CA TRP A 10 1.51 -7.97 -5.26
C TRP A 10 0.47 -7.53 -6.29
N LEU A 11 0.88 -7.21 -7.52
CA LEU A 11 -0.03 -6.95 -8.64
C LEU A 11 -0.99 -8.12 -8.88
N TYR A 12 -0.48 -9.34 -8.96
CA TYR A 12 -1.31 -10.52 -9.14
C TYR A 12 -2.33 -10.69 -8.01
N ALA A 13 -1.90 -10.52 -6.75
CA ALA A 13 -2.80 -10.59 -5.59
C ALA A 13 -3.88 -9.49 -5.63
N LEU A 14 -3.53 -8.26 -6.04
CA LEU A 14 -4.47 -7.17 -6.19
C LEU A 14 -5.51 -7.47 -7.28
N LYS A 15 -5.08 -7.99 -8.44
CA LYS A 15 -5.97 -8.37 -9.54
C LYS A 15 -6.97 -9.44 -9.12
N LEU A 16 -6.52 -10.45 -8.35
CA LEU A 16 -7.41 -11.45 -7.76
C LEU A 16 -8.44 -10.82 -6.81
N GLN A 17 -8.02 -9.91 -5.95
CA GLN A 17 -8.91 -9.21 -5.01
C GLN A 17 -9.97 -8.35 -5.74
N LEU A 18 -9.58 -7.69 -6.82
CA LEU A 18 -10.44 -6.82 -7.63
C LEU A 18 -11.23 -7.57 -8.72
N ALA A 19 -11.07 -8.88 -8.84
CA ALA A 19 -11.64 -9.71 -9.92
C ALA A 19 -11.29 -9.19 -11.34
N ILE A 20 -10.06 -8.71 -11.54
CA ILE A 20 -9.54 -8.25 -12.83
C ILE A 20 -8.75 -9.39 -13.49
N SER A 21 -9.11 -9.75 -14.72
CA SER A 21 -8.49 -10.86 -15.45
C SER A 21 -7.60 -10.44 -16.63
N ASP A 22 -7.64 -9.17 -17.03
CA ASP A 22 -6.82 -8.63 -18.13
C ASP A 22 -5.67 -7.76 -17.62
N ASP A 23 -4.76 -7.41 -18.52
CA ASP A 23 -3.53 -6.66 -18.22
C ASP A 23 -3.63 -5.18 -18.63
N LEU A 24 -4.79 -4.72 -19.10
CA LEU A 24 -4.96 -3.36 -19.64
C LEU A 24 -4.69 -2.26 -18.61
N ARG A 25 -4.77 -2.60 -17.32
CA ARG A 25 -4.62 -1.68 -16.20
C ARG A 25 -3.39 -1.96 -15.34
N ASP A 26 -2.50 -2.86 -15.76
CA ASP A 26 -1.39 -3.30 -14.92
C ASP A 26 -0.46 -2.15 -14.52
N GLU A 27 -0.16 -1.24 -15.43
CA GLU A 27 0.65 -0.03 -15.13
C GLU A 27 -0.02 0.85 -14.07
N LEU A 28 -1.34 1.05 -14.19
CA LEU A 28 -2.11 1.84 -13.21
C LEU A 28 -2.15 1.15 -11.84
N LEU A 29 -2.38 -0.16 -11.82
CA LEU A 29 -2.43 -0.96 -10.59
C LEU A 29 -1.05 -0.99 -9.90
N LEU A 30 0.03 -1.11 -10.66
CA LEU A 30 1.39 -1.00 -10.13
C LEU A 30 1.63 0.36 -9.48
N ASN A 31 1.24 1.46 -10.15
CA ASN A 31 1.34 2.80 -9.56
C ASN A 31 0.55 2.90 -8.25
N TYR A 32 -0.68 2.37 -8.18
CA TYR A 32 -1.43 2.34 -6.93
C TYR A 32 -0.75 1.54 -5.82
N ILE A 33 -0.11 0.43 -6.14
CA ILE A 33 0.66 -0.36 -5.17
C ILE A 33 1.86 0.44 -4.67
N GLU A 34 2.62 1.08 -5.55
CA GLU A 34 3.80 1.87 -5.17
C GLU A 34 3.42 3.08 -4.29
N VAL A 35 2.37 3.81 -4.67
CA VAL A 35 1.86 4.93 -3.88
C VAL A 35 1.32 4.45 -2.53
N ALA A 36 0.57 3.35 -2.51
CA ALA A 36 0.07 2.75 -1.28
C ALA A 36 1.23 2.32 -0.37
N HIS A 37 2.29 1.73 -0.92
CA HIS A 37 3.48 1.31 -0.15
C HIS A 37 4.18 2.49 0.50
N LYS A 38 4.43 3.55 -0.27
CA LYS A 38 4.98 4.81 0.26
C LYS A 38 4.08 5.44 1.32
N ASN A 39 2.77 5.40 1.15
CA ASN A 39 1.82 5.95 2.13
C ASN A 39 1.76 5.11 3.42
N ILE A 40 1.77 3.78 3.35
CA ILE A 40 1.89 2.92 4.53
C ILE A 40 3.18 3.25 5.30
N TRP A 41 4.30 3.42 4.59
CA TRP A 41 5.58 3.75 5.21
C TRP A 41 5.60 5.13 5.88
N THR A 42 5.18 6.16 5.14
CA THR A 42 5.37 7.55 5.57
C THR A 42 4.25 8.06 6.46
N GLN A 43 3.00 7.63 6.23
CA GLN A 43 1.84 8.20 6.91
C GLN A 43 1.31 7.32 8.03
N TYR A 44 1.41 5.99 7.89
CA TYR A 44 0.93 5.06 8.91
C TYR A 44 2.04 4.65 9.86
N TYR A 45 3.18 4.19 9.35
CA TYR A 45 4.34 3.92 10.21
C TYR A 45 5.07 5.19 10.68
N GLU A 46 4.78 6.35 10.07
CA GLU A 46 5.44 7.64 10.36
C GLU A 46 6.98 7.58 10.17
N LEU A 47 7.47 6.73 9.25
CA LEU A 47 8.90 6.54 8.96
C LEU A 47 9.37 7.40 7.78
N LYS A 48 10.67 7.71 7.75
CA LYS A 48 11.29 8.54 6.70
C LYS A 48 11.72 7.70 5.51
N LEU A 49 11.66 8.29 4.32
CA LEU A 49 12.26 7.75 3.11
C LEU A 49 13.76 8.09 3.05
N GLU A 50 14.53 7.24 2.37
CA GLU A 50 15.93 7.48 2.03
C GLU A 50 16.03 7.63 0.52
N ASN A 51 16.52 8.77 0.02
CA ASN A 51 16.59 9.07 -1.42
C ASN A 51 15.24 8.88 -2.16
N ASN A 52 14.13 9.26 -1.53
CA ASN A 52 12.76 9.04 -2.01
C ASN A 52 12.33 7.56 -2.16
N GLU A 53 13.11 6.62 -1.63
CA GLU A 53 12.80 5.19 -1.58
C GLU A 53 12.58 4.72 -0.14
N ILE A 54 11.86 3.61 0.01
CA ILE A 54 11.72 2.93 1.30
C ILE A 54 13.04 2.19 1.55
N PRO A 55 13.72 2.41 2.69
CA PRO A 55 14.96 1.73 3.00
C PRO A 55 14.75 0.23 3.23
N ASP A 56 15.84 -0.55 3.17
CA ASP A 56 15.78 -1.97 3.52
C ASP A 56 15.48 -2.13 5.01
N HIS A 57 14.28 -2.61 5.32
CA HIS A 57 13.77 -2.72 6.68
C HIS A 57 12.88 -3.94 6.81
N ASN A 58 12.91 -4.59 7.98
CA ASN A 58 12.16 -5.83 8.25
C ASN A 58 10.66 -5.70 8.00
N TRP A 59 10.10 -4.49 8.13
CA TRP A 59 8.68 -4.22 7.86
C TRP A 59 8.40 -3.75 6.45
N ALA A 60 9.40 -3.35 5.66
CA ALA A 60 9.15 -2.75 4.35
C ALA A 60 8.43 -3.72 3.40
N TRP A 61 8.77 -5.02 3.47
CA TRP A 61 8.33 -6.02 2.48
C TRP A 61 7.61 -7.22 3.10
N ASP A 62 7.30 -7.17 4.40
CA ASP A 62 6.67 -8.32 5.04
C ASP A 62 5.19 -8.49 4.69
N LYS A 63 4.64 -9.65 5.06
CA LYS A 63 3.24 -10.01 4.79
C LYS A 63 2.24 -8.99 5.35
N THR A 64 2.52 -8.38 6.49
CA THR A 64 1.60 -7.43 7.14
C THR A 64 1.55 -6.13 6.35
N THR A 65 2.71 -5.62 5.94
CA THR A 65 2.80 -4.45 5.06
C THR A 65 2.17 -4.73 3.72
N LYS A 66 2.46 -5.89 3.10
CA LYS A 66 1.79 -6.33 1.85
C LYS A 66 0.27 -6.26 1.97
N LEU A 67 -0.32 -6.83 3.03
CA LEU A 67 -1.78 -6.81 3.22
C LEU A 67 -2.33 -5.37 3.33
N ALA A 68 -1.66 -4.50 4.07
CA ALA A 68 -2.10 -3.11 4.22
C ALA A 68 -1.96 -2.33 2.91
N VAL A 69 -0.90 -2.58 2.15
CA VAL A 69 -0.67 -1.98 0.83
C VAL A 69 -1.74 -2.41 -0.16
N LEU A 70 -2.03 -3.70 -0.25
CA LEU A 70 -3.06 -4.21 -1.17
C LEU A 70 -4.45 -3.66 -0.83
N HIS A 71 -4.79 -3.56 0.46
CA HIS A 71 -6.04 -2.94 0.90
C HIS A 71 -6.14 -1.47 0.49
N LEU A 72 -5.07 -0.70 0.70
CA LEU A 72 -5.03 0.71 0.34
C LEU A 72 -5.05 0.91 -1.18
N ALA A 73 -4.33 0.08 -1.93
CA ALA A 73 -4.33 0.11 -3.40
C ALA A 73 -5.71 -0.26 -3.99
N ALA A 74 -6.42 -1.22 -3.40
CA ALA A 74 -7.81 -1.51 -3.78
C ALA A 74 -8.73 -0.32 -3.51
N THR A 75 -8.55 0.37 -2.38
CA THR A 75 -9.32 1.58 -2.05
C THR A 75 -9.07 2.70 -3.08
N TYR A 76 -7.83 2.86 -3.53
CA TYR A 76 -7.46 3.80 -4.60
C TYR A 76 -8.08 3.44 -5.94
N PHE A 77 -8.15 2.16 -6.28
CA PHE A 77 -8.82 1.71 -7.49
C PHE A 77 -10.32 2.02 -7.47
N GLU A 78 -10.99 1.79 -6.33
CA GLU A 78 -12.41 2.11 -6.18
C GLU A 78 -12.69 3.62 -6.14
N ASN A 79 -11.72 4.41 -5.66
CA ASN A 79 -11.85 5.86 -5.50
C ASN A 79 -10.56 6.58 -5.97
N PRO A 80 -10.36 6.82 -7.27
CA PRO A 80 -9.11 7.39 -7.78
C PRO A 80 -8.75 8.78 -7.22
N ASP A 81 -9.75 9.58 -6.82
CA ASP A 81 -9.56 10.94 -6.31
C ASP A 81 -8.81 10.99 -4.95
N ILE A 82 -8.82 9.89 -4.18
CA ILE A 82 -8.17 9.82 -2.86
C ILE A 82 -6.70 9.39 -2.92
N VAL A 83 -6.19 9.00 -4.10
CA VAL A 83 -4.78 8.60 -4.29
C VAL A 83 -3.82 9.69 -3.81
N LEU A 84 -4.21 10.97 -3.98
CA LEU A 84 -3.45 12.15 -3.59
C LEU A 84 -3.88 12.74 -2.23
N GLN A 85 -4.89 12.16 -1.58
CA GLN A 85 -5.51 12.66 -0.34
C GLN A 85 -5.64 11.52 0.66
N ALA A 86 -4.51 10.92 1.02
CA ALA A 86 -4.46 9.79 1.95
C ALA A 86 -5.05 10.11 3.34
N ASP A 87 -5.12 11.39 3.70
CA ASP A 87 -5.82 11.90 4.87
C ASP A 87 -7.35 11.75 4.78
N LYS A 88 -7.92 11.60 3.57
CA LYS A 88 -9.35 11.37 3.30
C LYS A 88 -9.72 9.91 3.00
N VAL A 89 -8.79 8.97 3.16
CA VAL A 89 -9.09 7.54 3.03
C VAL A 89 -10.14 7.16 4.08
N SER A 90 -11.36 6.86 3.61
CA SER A 90 -12.52 6.46 4.43
C SER A 90 -12.24 5.23 5.31
N ASP A 91 -11.25 4.41 4.93
CA ASP A 91 -10.95 3.13 5.60
C ASP A 91 -9.60 3.08 6.36
N LYS A 92 -9.24 4.17 7.03
CA LYS A 92 -8.07 4.19 7.93
C LYS A 92 -8.15 3.11 9.01
N ARG A 93 -9.35 2.77 9.49
CA ARG A 93 -9.56 1.78 10.56
C ARG A 93 -9.10 0.38 10.15
N MET A 94 -9.38 -0.06 8.92
CA MET A 94 -8.91 -1.37 8.46
C MET A 94 -7.39 -1.40 8.37
N ILE A 95 -6.77 -0.34 7.84
CA ILE A 95 -5.29 -0.25 7.78
C ILE A 95 -4.68 -0.34 9.19
N TYR A 96 -5.18 0.43 10.16
CA TYR A 96 -4.71 0.31 11.56
C TYR A 96 -4.90 -1.08 12.14
N ARG A 97 -6.00 -1.78 11.81
CA ARG A 97 -6.25 -3.16 12.24
C ARG A 97 -5.25 -4.14 11.63
N ILE A 98 -4.93 -4.00 10.34
CA ILE A 98 -3.93 -4.84 9.66
C ILE A 98 -2.55 -4.61 10.26
N LEU A 99 -2.15 -3.35 10.43
CA LEU A 99 -0.82 -2.98 10.93
C LEU A 99 -0.63 -3.26 12.42
N GLY A 100 -1.71 -3.30 13.20
CA GLY A 100 -1.72 -3.70 14.60
C GLY A 100 -0.73 -2.89 15.46
N GLY A 101 0.06 -3.58 16.27
CA GLY A 101 0.99 -2.94 17.22
C GLY A 101 2.16 -2.15 16.59
N ARG A 102 2.29 -2.11 15.26
CA ARG A 102 3.31 -1.32 14.55
C ARG A 102 2.94 0.15 14.40
N VAL A 103 1.67 0.46 14.63
CA VAL A 103 1.11 1.79 14.50
C VAL A 103 0.42 2.16 15.80
N SER A 104 0.71 3.34 16.32
CA SER A 104 0.08 3.79 17.56
C SER A 104 -1.35 4.23 17.25
N TYR A 105 -2.33 3.64 17.94
CA TYR A 105 -3.76 3.95 17.75
C TYR A 105 -4.14 5.37 18.23
N ALA A 106 -3.21 6.13 18.81
CA ALA A 106 -3.46 7.37 19.51
C ALA A 106 -2.58 8.53 18.99
N LYS A 107 -3.06 9.21 17.96
CA LYS A 107 -3.11 10.69 17.93
C LYS A 107 -4.56 11.08 17.72
N SER A 108 -5.35 10.89 18.77
CA SER A 108 -6.67 11.53 18.94
C SER A 108 -6.47 12.85 19.66
#